data_AF-A0A968FPB5-F1
#
_entry.id   AF-A0A968FPB5-F1
#
_cell.length_a   1.000
_cell.length_b   1.000
_cell.length_c   1.000
_cell.angle_alpha   90.00
_cell.angle_beta   90.00
_cell.angle_gamma   90.00
#
_symmetry.space_group_name_H-M   'P 1'
#
loop_
_entity.id
_entity.type
_entity.pdbx_description
1 polymer ?
#
loop_
_entity_poly.entity_id
_entity_poly.type
_entity_poly.pdbx_seq_one_letter_code
_entity_poly.pdbx_strand_id
1 'polypeptide(L)'
;MIAIIACFAITVVFLLVIVWEIKKSIDYDKRMQKLATQAQEVEVGDNRDFSIYETAVGDDGREMILIPEGLFTRGSNSGGFDEKPEQEIYLDAFYVDKHEVSVADYNRFRRAANYVKPSVPFFEGDHAILETPEFPVTGVSWFDAVNYCRWAGKRLLTEAEWEKAARGTHGLKYPWGNKILPKRANHAGKADG
;
A
#
# COMPACT_ATOMS: atom_id res chain seq x y z
N MET A 1 31.33 56.60 -35.85
CA MET A 1 29.97 56.88 -35.32
C MET A 1 29.03 55.71 -35.54
N ILE A 2 28.89 55.19 -36.77
CA ILE A 2 27.98 54.07 -37.12
C ILE A 2 28.28 52.77 -36.33
N ALA A 3 29.56 52.40 -36.17
CA ALA A 3 29.94 51.18 -35.43
C ALA A 3 29.57 51.20 -33.93
N ILE A 4 29.64 52.37 -33.29
CA ILE A 4 29.28 52.54 -31.88
C ILE A 4 27.75 52.42 -31.71
N ILE A 5 26.99 53.00 -32.63
CA ILE A 5 25.52 52.90 -32.65
C ILE A 5 25.08 51.45 -32.88
N ALA A 6 25.74 50.73 -33.79
CA ALA A 6 25.44 49.32 -34.04
C ALA A 6 25.76 48.42 -32.82
N CYS A 7 26.88 48.65 -32.14
CA CYS A 7 27.23 47.92 -30.93
C CYS A 7 26.22 48.16 -29.80
N PHE A 8 25.79 49.42 -29.62
CA PHE A 8 24.76 49.78 -28.65
C PHE A 8 23.38 49.17 -28.98
N ALA A 9 23.02 49.10 -30.27
CA ALA A 9 21.79 48.44 -30.69
C ALA A 9 21.80 46.93 -30.40
N ILE A 10 22.94 46.26 -30.61
CA ILE A 10 23.11 44.82 -30.32
C ILE A 10 23.00 44.54 -28.82
N THR A 11 23.63 45.36 -27.97
CA THR A 11 23.54 45.17 -26.51
C THR A 11 22.12 45.38 -26.00
N VAL A 12 21.38 46.34 -26.55
CA VAL A 12 19.96 46.55 -26.22
C VAL A 12 19.11 45.34 -26.64
N VAL A 13 19.32 44.79 -27.84
CA VAL A 13 18.61 43.58 -28.29
C VAL A 13 18.93 42.39 -27.39
N PHE A 14 20.19 42.20 -27.01
CA PHE A 14 20.60 41.10 -26.13
C PHE A 14 19.97 41.21 -24.73
N LEU A 15 19.91 42.42 -24.15
CA LEU A 15 19.23 42.67 -22.88
C LEU A 15 17.72 42.39 -22.98
N LEU A 16 17.08 42.76 -24.08
CA LEU A 16 15.66 42.46 -24.31
C LEU A 16 15.39 40.95 -24.41
N VAL A 17 16.28 40.19 -25.06
CA VAL A 17 16.20 38.72 -25.13
C VAL A 17 16.37 38.08 -23.75
N ILE A 18 17.33 38.57 -22.94
CA ILE A 18 17.52 38.10 -21.56
C ILE A 18 16.25 38.35 -20.72
N VAL A 19 15.70 39.56 -20.78
CA VAL A 19 14.47 39.89 -20.06
C VAL A 19 13.30 39.03 -20.52
N TRP A 20 13.22 38.73 -21.83
CA TRP A 20 12.21 37.85 -22.39
C TRP A 20 12.35 36.40 -21.89
N GLU A 21 13.55 35.82 -21.89
CA GLU A 21 13.80 34.46 -21.37
C GLU A 21 13.57 34.37 -19.86
N ILE A 22 13.95 35.39 -19.07
CA ILE A 22 13.66 35.42 -17.63
C ILE A 22 12.14 35.46 -17.40
N LYS A 23 11.42 36.33 -18.12
CA LYS A 23 9.95 36.41 -18.00
C LYS A 23 9.28 35.10 -18.40
N LYS A 24 9.78 34.47 -19.46
CA LYS A 24 9.33 33.16 -19.94
C LYS A 24 9.57 32.09 -18.87
N SER A 25 10.76 32.02 -18.27
CA SER A 25 11.07 31.10 -17.17
C SER A 25 10.12 31.27 -15.99
N ILE A 26 9.88 32.50 -15.54
CA ILE A 26 8.94 32.79 -14.44
C ILE A 26 7.52 32.35 -14.79
N ASP A 27 7.09 32.54 -16.04
CA ASP A 27 5.77 32.11 -16.50
C ASP A 27 5.68 30.57 -16.58
N TYR A 28 6.76 29.89 -16.97
CA TYR A 28 6.87 28.44 -16.91
C TYR A 28 6.79 27.94 -15.47
N ASP A 29 7.52 28.51 -14.52
CA ASP A 29 7.49 28.10 -13.11
C ASP A 29 6.10 28.27 -12.51
N LYS A 30 5.41 29.38 -12.81
CA LYS A 30 4.02 29.60 -12.41
C LYS A 30 3.06 28.57 -13.01
N ARG A 31 3.24 28.19 -14.28
CA ARG A 31 2.46 27.13 -14.93
C ARG A 31 2.75 25.77 -14.29
N MET A 32 4.01 25.47 -13.99
CA MET A 32 4.40 24.23 -13.32
C MET A 32 3.84 24.16 -11.90
N GLN A 33 3.87 25.25 -11.13
CA GLN A 33 3.23 25.31 -9.81
C GLN A 33 1.71 25.16 -9.90
N LYS A 34 1.07 25.79 -10.90
CA LYS A 34 -0.37 25.63 -11.13
C LYS A 34 -0.71 24.20 -11.52
N LEU A 35 0.07 23.56 -12.39
CA LEU A 35 -0.08 22.14 -12.76
C LEU A 35 0.15 21.22 -11.56
N ALA A 36 1.14 21.47 -10.71
CA ALA A 36 1.37 20.70 -9.48
C ALA A 36 0.23 20.87 -8.46
N THR A 37 -0.37 22.07 -8.39
CA THR A 37 -1.54 22.34 -7.53
C THR A 37 -2.84 21.76 -8.12
N GLN A 38 -2.90 21.65 -9.45
CA GLN A 38 -4.06 21.17 -10.21
C GLN A 38 -3.97 19.67 -10.55
N ALA A 39 -2.83 19.01 -10.27
CA ALA A 39 -2.76 17.58 -10.08
C ALA A 39 -3.64 17.24 -8.87
N GLN A 40 -4.95 17.22 -9.11
CA GLN A 40 -5.97 16.84 -8.15
C GLN A 40 -5.54 15.51 -7.54
N GLU A 41 -5.69 15.42 -6.21
CA GLU A 41 -5.80 14.13 -5.54
C GLU A 41 -6.74 13.27 -6.38
N VAL A 42 -6.18 12.27 -7.05
CA VAL A 42 -7.00 11.25 -7.69
C VAL A 42 -7.77 10.63 -6.54
N GLU A 43 -9.05 10.98 -6.41
CA GLU A 43 -9.97 10.15 -5.65
C GLU A 43 -10.02 8.84 -6.40
N VAL A 44 -9.13 7.93 -6.00
CA VAL A 44 -9.19 6.54 -6.41
C VAL A 44 -10.60 6.12 -6.04
N GLY A 45 -11.40 5.80 -7.05
CA GLY A 45 -12.75 5.30 -6.87
C GLY A 45 -12.73 4.02 -6.04
N ASP A 46 -13.82 3.27 -6.09
CA ASP A 46 -13.81 1.97 -5.45
C ASP A 46 -12.81 1.00 -6.13
N ASN A 47 -11.56 0.96 -5.64
CA ASN A 47 -10.47 0.09 -6.13
C ASN A 47 -10.57 -1.35 -5.62
N ARG A 48 -11.76 -1.78 -5.16
CA ARG A 48 -12.05 -3.17 -4.81
C ARG A 48 -12.30 -4.06 -6.04
N ASP A 49 -12.07 -3.54 -7.24
CA ASP A 49 -12.09 -4.35 -8.44
C ASP A 49 -10.82 -5.19 -8.53
N PHE A 50 -10.87 -6.37 -7.91
CA PHE A 50 -9.80 -7.35 -8.00
C PHE A 50 -9.89 -8.21 -9.27
N SER A 51 -10.88 -7.98 -10.16
CA SER A 51 -11.06 -8.79 -11.38
C SER A 51 -9.90 -8.63 -12.37
N ILE A 52 -9.11 -7.57 -12.21
CA ILE A 52 -7.90 -7.34 -12.99
C ILE A 52 -6.75 -8.26 -12.61
N TYR A 53 -6.78 -8.85 -11.41
CA TYR A 53 -5.73 -9.73 -10.92
C TYR A 53 -6.09 -11.18 -11.23
N GLU A 54 -5.07 -11.95 -11.60
CA GLU A 54 -5.19 -13.39 -11.71
C GLU A 54 -5.47 -14.00 -10.32
N THR A 55 -6.44 -14.92 -10.26
CA THR A 55 -6.79 -15.62 -9.03
C THR A 55 -6.44 -17.09 -9.10
N ALA A 56 -6.07 -17.65 -7.95
CA ALA A 56 -5.84 -19.07 -7.77
C ALA A 56 -6.62 -19.58 -6.56
N VAL A 57 -6.87 -20.89 -6.51
CA VAL A 57 -7.46 -21.54 -5.34
C VAL A 57 -6.37 -22.37 -4.67
N GLY A 58 -6.06 -22.06 -3.41
CA GLY A 58 -5.10 -22.82 -2.62
C GLY A 58 -5.64 -24.22 -2.27
N ASP A 59 -4.76 -25.10 -1.81
CA ASP A 59 -5.12 -26.48 -1.43
C ASP A 59 -6.15 -26.55 -0.29
N ASP A 60 -6.22 -25.48 0.52
CA ASP A 60 -7.22 -25.29 1.57
C ASP A 60 -8.59 -24.78 1.07
N GLY A 61 -8.73 -24.62 -0.24
CA GLY A 61 -9.95 -24.15 -0.92
C GLY A 61 -10.16 -22.64 -0.90
N ARG A 62 -9.15 -21.86 -0.47
CA ARG A 62 -9.25 -20.40 -0.35
C ARG A 62 -8.82 -19.68 -1.62
N GLU A 63 -9.51 -18.60 -1.94
CA GLU A 63 -9.16 -17.70 -3.04
C GLU A 63 -7.89 -16.90 -2.70
N MET A 64 -6.93 -16.93 -3.62
CA MET A 64 -5.69 -16.17 -3.59
C MET A 64 -5.61 -15.24 -4.80
N ILE A 65 -4.91 -14.13 -4.65
CA ILE A 65 -4.71 -13.11 -5.68
C ILE A 65 -3.22 -13.05 -6.03
N LEU A 66 -2.90 -13.00 -7.33
CA LEU A 66 -1.55 -12.79 -7.82
C LEU A 66 -1.14 -11.33 -7.66
N ILE A 67 -0.11 -11.10 -6.86
CA ILE A 67 0.60 -9.82 -6.81
C ILE A 67 1.72 -9.87 -7.85
N PRO A 68 1.72 -8.96 -8.85
CA PRO A 68 2.71 -8.99 -9.91
C PRO A 68 4.11 -8.65 -9.39
N GLU A 69 5.12 -9.18 -10.06
CA GLU A 69 6.51 -8.83 -9.79
C GLU A 69 6.77 -7.34 -10.07
N GLY A 70 7.85 -6.82 -9.50
CA GLY A 70 8.31 -5.47 -9.77
C GLY A 70 8.74 -4.70 -8.53
N LEU A 71 9.26 -3.51 -8.80
CA LEU A 71 9.70 -2.56 -7.78
C LEU A 71 8.50 -2.01 -7.02
N PHE A 72 8.68 -1.85 -5.71
CA PHE A 72 7.80 -1.08 -4.89
C PHE A 72 8.60 -0.34 -3.82
N THR A 73 8.06 0.76 -3.37
CA THR A 73 8.54 1.48 -2.20
C THR A 73 8.08 0.75 -0.95
N ARG A 74 9.00 0.41 -0.02
CA ARG A 74 8.72 -0.09 1.34
C ARG A 74 8.99 0.99 2.38
N GLY A 75 8.19 1.05 3.43
CA GLY A 75 8.35 1.99 4.54
C GLY A 75 7.86 3.40 4.20
N SER A 76 8.20 4.37 5.06
CA SER A 76 7.83 5.78 4.92
C SER A 76 8.81 6.68 5.67
N ASN A 77 9.40 7.66 4.96
CA ASN A 77 10.24 8.68 5.59
C ASN A 77 9.47 9.61 6.55
N SER A 78 8.14 9.65 6.42
CA SER A 78 7.23 10.44 7.26
C SER A 78 6.59 9.64 8.41
N GLY A 79 6.84 8.32 8.47
CA GLY A 79 6.28 7.40 9.48
C GLY A 79 7.06 7.38 10.80
N GLY A 80 6.81 6.31 11.59
CA GLY A 80 7.53 5.98 12.81
C GLY A 80 9.04 5.76 12.61
N PHE A 81 9.77 5.51 13.70
CA PHE A 81 11.22 5.25 13.63
C PHE A 81 11.53 3.93 12.92
N ASP A 82 10.68 2.92 13.13
CA ASP A 82 10.72 1.58 12.55
C ASP A 82 10.18 1.51 11.11
N GLU A 83 9.48 2.55 10.64
CA GLU A 83 9.03 2.66 9.25
C GLU A 83 10.09 3.29 8.31
N LYS A 84 11.22 3.75 8.87
CA LYS A 84 12.29 4.46 8.14
C LYS A 84 13.53 3.58 7.94
N PRO A 85 14.35 3.87 6.91
CA PRO A 85 14.07 4.78 5.80
C PRO A 85 13.15 4.12 4.77
N GLU A 86 12.55 4.96 3.93
CA GLU A 86 11.91 4.47 2.71
C GLU A 86 12.94 3.80 1.79
N GLN A 87 12.60 2.62 1.27
CA GLN A 87 13.51 1.81 0.46
C GLN A 87 12.79 1.23 -0.76
N GLU A 88 13.40 1.34 -1.94
CA GLU A 88 12.94 0.66 -3.14
C GLU A 88 13.41 -0.80 -3.13
N ILE A 89 12.47 -1.74 -3.28
CA ILE A 89 12.72 -3.18 -3.24
C ILE A 89 12.04 -3.83 -4.43
N TYR A 90 12.74 -4.76 -5.10
CA TYR A 90 12.15 -5.63 -6.10
C TYR A 90 11.61 -6.89 -5.43
N LEU A 91 10.38 -7.27 -5.75
CA LEU A 91 9.80 -8.55 -5.37
C LEU A 91 9.34 -9.30 -6.61
N ASP A 92 9.61 -10.60 -6.64
CA ASP A 92 9.03 -11.53 -7.62
C ASP A 92 7.50 -11.58 -7.45
N ALA A 93 6.81 -12.17 -8.43
CA ALA A 93 5.36 -12.35 -8.35
C ALA A 93 5.03 -13.42 -7.30
N PHE A 94 3.97 -13.20 -6.53
CA PHE A 94 3.53 -14.15 -5.50
C PHE A 94 2.01 -14.11 -5.33
N TYR A 95 1.44 -15.23 -4.88
CA TYR A 95 0.03 -15.29 -4.49
C TYR A 95 -0.14 -14.94 -3.01
N VAL A 96 -1.21 -14.21 -2.69
CA VAL A 96 -1.63 -13.89 -1.32
C VAL A 96 -3.11 -14.23 -1.13
N ASP A 97 -3.47 -14.72 0.06
CA ASP A 97 -4.87 -14.92 0.41
C ASP A 97 -5.63 -13.59 0.38
N LYS A 98 -6.80 -13.57 -0.26
CA LYS A 98 -7.65 -12.36 -0.37
C LYS A 98 -8.22 -11.90 0.97
N HIS A 99 -8.41 -12.82 1.89
CA HIS A 99 -8.98 -12.58 3.21
C HIS A 99 -8.11 -13.23 4.28
N GLU A 100 -8.19 -12.70 5.51
CA GLU A 100 -7.60 -13.30 6.70
C GLU A 100 -8.15 -14.71 6.95
N VAL A 101 -7.35 -15.58 7.59
CA VAL A 101 -7.78 -16.95 7.86
C VAL A 101 -8.98 -16.95 8.80
N SER A 102 -10.11 -17.52 8.36
CA SER A 102 -11.33 -17.52 9.18
C SER A 102 -11.28 -18.60 10.27
N VAL A 103 -12.12 -18.45 11.29
CA VAL A 103 -12.31 -19.48 12.32
C VAL A 103 -12.75 -20.81 11.70
N ALA A 104 -13.62 -20.79 10.70
CA ALA A 104 -14.07 -21.99 9.99
C ALA A 104 -12.91 -22.70 9.28
N ASP A 105 -12.07 -21.95 8.57
CA ASP A 105 -10.92 -22.47 7.82
C ASP A 105 -9.86 -23.05 8.76
N TYR A 106 -9.51 -22.31 9.82
CA TYR A 106 -8.56 -22.78 10.82
C TYR A 106 -9.07 -24.03 11.56
N ASN A 107 -10.38 -24.13 11.81
CA ASN A 107 -10.96 -25.33 12.41
C ASN A 107 -10.89 -26.57 11.49
N ARG A 108 -10.87 -26.41 10.16
CA ARG A 108 -10.60 -27.53 9.25
C ARG A 108 -9.18 -28.06 9.43
N PHE A 109 -8.20 -27.16 9.44
CA PHE A 109 -6.80 -27.48 9.75
C PHE A 109 -6.70 -28.23 11.08
N ARG A 110 -7.26 -27.67 12.16
CA ARG A 110 -7.16 -28.27 13.50
C ARG A 110 -7.74 -29.67 13.57
N ARG A 111 -8.90 -29.91 12.93
CA ARG A 111 -9.53 -31.24 12.91
C ARG A 111 -8.70 -32.24 12.11
N ALA A 112 -8.14 -31.82 10.97
CA ALA A 112 -7.33 -32.68 10.12
C ALA A 112 -5.96 -33.01 10.74
N ALA A 113 -5.32 -32.04 11.40
CA ALA A 113 -3.99 -32.16 11.98
C ALA A 113 -4.00 -32.52 13.49
N ASN A 114 -5.18 -32.75 14.08
CA ASN A 114 -5.38 -32.95 15.52
C ASN A 114 -4.71 -31.85 16.38
N TYR A 115 -4.95 -30.59 16.01
CA TYR A 115 -4.28 -29.42 16.57
C TYR A 115 -5.12 -28.71 17.66
N VAL A 116 -4.44 -28.07 18.61
CA VAL A 116 -5.06 -27.43 19.78
C VAL A 116 -5.93 -26.22 19.39
N LYS A 117 -6.92 -25.88 20.25
CA LYS A 117 -7.73 -24.68 20.06
C LYS A 117 -6.89 -23.44 20.40
N PRO A 118 -6.91 -22.39 19.56
CA PRO A 118 -6.39 -21.08 19.91
C PRO A 118 -7.03 -20.58 21.21
N SER A 119 -6.26 -19.85 22.01
CA SER A 119 -6.74 -19.30 23.27
C SER A 119 -6.32 -17.85 23.39
N VAL A 120 -7.27 -17.01 23.83
CA VAL A 120 -7.06 -15.60 24.15
C VAL A 120 -7.27 -15.40 25.65
N PRO A 121 -6.27 -15.71 26.50
CA PRO A 121 -6.44 -15.77 27.95
C PRO A 121 -6.83 -14.43 28.60
N PHE A 122 -6.68 -13.30 27.89
CA PHE A 122 -6.90 -11.95 28.42
C PHE A 122 -7.95 -11.15 27.65
N PHE A 123 -8.90 -11.81 26.98
CA PHE A 123 -9.99 -11.12 26.31
C PHE A 123 -11.14 -10.86 27.28
N GLU A 124 -11.41 -9.59 27.59
CA GLU A 124 -12.49 -9.18 28.52
C GLU A 124 -13.88 -9.11 27.85
N GLY A 125 -13.96 -9.34 26.53
CA GLY A 125 -15.20 -9.27 25.76
C GLY A 125 -15.95 -10.59 25.64
N ASP A 126 -17.02 -10.59 24.84
CA ASP A 126 -17.77 -11.80 24.53
C ASP A 126 -16.95 -12.75 23.64
N HIS A 127 -16.43 -13.83 24.25
CA HIS A 127 -15.66 -14.85 23.56
C HIS A 127 -16.41 -15.52 22.41
N ALA A 128 -17.76 -15.54 22.43
CA ALA A 128 -18.54 -16.14 21.35
C ALA A 128 -18.30 -15.42 20.01
N ILE A 129 -18.02 -14.11 20.06
CA ILE A 129 -17.71 -13.30 18.87
C ILE A 129 -16.44 -13.82 18.19
N LEU A 130 -15.42 -14.20 18.97
CA LEU A 130 -14.15 -14.74 18.46
C LEU A 130 -14.28 -16.15 17.88
N GLU A 131 -15.39 -16.83 18.14
CA GLU A 131 -15.70 -18.15 17.58
C GLU A 131 -16.63 -18.08 16.36
N THR A 132 -17.00 -16.87 15.93
CA THR A 132 -17.81 -16.66 14.72
C THR A 132 -17.10 -17.26 13.51
N PRO A 133 -17.70 -18.23 12.78
CA PRO A 133 -17.02 -18.97 11.72
C PRO A 133 -16.35 -18.08 10.66
N GLU A 134 -17.01 -16.98 10.29
CA GLU A 134 -16.62 -16.12 9.17
C GLU A 134 -15.65 -15.01 9.58
N PHE A 135 -15.36 -14.88 10.88
CA PHE A 135 -14.43 -13.89 11.38
C PHE A 135 -12.99 -14.42 11.32
N PRO A 136 -12.00 -13.51 11.27
CA PRO A 136 -10.60 -13.89 11.37
C PRO A 136 -10.33 -14.67 12.66
N VAL A 137 -9.60 -15.76 12.55
CA VAL A 137 -9.18 -16.53 13.72
C VAL A 137 -8.22 -15.70 14.58
N THR A 138 -8.46 -15.68 15.89
CA THR A 138 -7.64 -14.95 16.87
C THR A 138 -7.03 -15.91 17.89
N GLY A 139 -6.07 -15.44 18.69
CA GLY A 139 -5.37 -16.28 19.68
C GLY A 139 -4.41 -17.30 19.07
N VAL A 140 -4.01 -17.09 17.81
CA VAL A 140 -3.02 -17.91 17.10
C VAL A 140 -1.63 -17.32 17.29
N SER A 141 -0.66 -18.14 17.64
CA SER A 141 0.75 -17.74 17.67
C SER A 141 1.34 -17.69 16.27
N TRP A 142 2.51 -17.07 16.12
CA TRP A 142 3.25 -17.11 14.86
C TRP A 142 3.54 -18.56 14.40
N PHE A 143 3.88 -19.46 15.33
CA PHE A 143 4.14 -20.86 15.02
C PHE A 143 2.87 -21.58 14.54
N ASP A 144 1.72 -21.26 15.11
CA ASP A 144 0.42 -21.80 14.68
C ASP A 144 0.09 -21.36 13.25
N ALA A 145 0.32 -20.08 12.94
CA ALA A 145 0.11 -19.55 11.60
C ALA A 145 1.04 -20.22 10.57
N VAL A 146 2.32 -20.43 10.91
CA VAL A 146 3.26 -21.18 10.05
C VAL A 146 2.79 -22.62 9.84
N ASN A 147 2.33 -23.30 10.89
CA ASN A 147 1.85 -24.68 10.79
C ASN A 147 0.58 -24.77 9.94
N TYR A 148 -0.35 -23.82 10.07
CA TYR A 148 -1.51 -23.71 9.19
C TYR A 148 -1.08 -23.53 7.73
N CYS A 149 -0.21 -22.56 7.44
CA CYS A 149 0.26 -22.32 6.09
C CYS A 149 0.91 -23.56 5.49
N ARG A 150 1.78 -24.25 6.23
CA ARG A 150 2.42 -25.49 5.77
C ARG A 150 1.41 -26.59 5.46
N TRP A 151 0.42 -26.78 6.32
CA TRP A 151 -0.65 -27.74 6.07
C TRP A 151 -1.46 -27.40 4.82
N ALA A 152 -1.68 -26.10 4.57
CA ALA A 152 -2.38 -25.59 3.41
C ALA A 152 -1.53 -25.52 2.13
N GLY A 153 -0.29 -26.02 2.13
CA GLY A 153 0.62 -25.92 0.97
C GLY A 153 1.16 -24.50 0.70
N LYS A 154 1.08 -23.61 1.69
CA LYS A 154 1.42 -22.18 1.62
C LYS A 154 2.57 -21.82 2.56
N ARG A 155 2.87 -20.52 2.65
CA ARG A 155 3.76 -19.92 3.65
C ARG A 155 3.21 -18.58 4.13
N LEU A 156 3.77 -18.07 5.22
CA LEU A 156 3.57 -16.67 5.58
C LEU A 156 4.29 -15.75 4.57
N LEU A 157 3.72 -14.57 4.38
CA LEU A 157 4.37 -13.51 3.63
C LEU A 157 5.57 -12.97 4.43
N THR A 158 6.55 -12.49 3.70
CA THR A 158 7.52 -11.55 4.27
C THR A 158 6.84 -10.21 4.53
N GLU A 159 7.43 -9.39 5.40
CA GLU A 159 6.95 -8.02 5.66
C GLU A 159 6.81 -7.21 4.36
N ALA A 160 7.81 -7.29 3.48
CA ALA A 160 7.81 -6.57 2.21
C ALA A 160 6.67 -7.02 1.27
N GLU A 161 6.43 -8.33 1.19
CA GLU A 161 5.31 -8.87 0.42
C GLU A 161 3.96 -8.43 0.99
N TRP A 162 3.82 -8.44 2.32
CA TRP A 162 2.60 -7.98 2.99
C TRP A 162 2.33 -6.51 2.71
N GLU A 163 3.35 -5.66 2.83
CA GLU A 163 3.22 -4.23 2.55
C GLU A 163 2.90 -3.96 1.08
N LYS A 164 3.56 -4.64 0.13
CA LYS A 164 3.27 -4.51 -1.31
C LYS A 164 1.84 -4.94 -1.63
N ALA A 165 1.37 -6.04 -1.04
CA ALA A 165 -0.01 -6.51 -1.23
C ALA A 165 -1.05 -5.53 -0.65
N ALA A 166 -0.77 -4.93 0.51
CA ALA A 166 -1.69 -3.99 1.16
C ALA A 166 -1.69 -2.61 0.50
N ARG A 167 -0.51 -2.07 0.16
CA ARG A 167 -0.33 -0.67 -0.27
C ARG A 167 -0.23 -0.50 -1.78
N GLY A 168 0.12 -1.55 -2.51
CA GLY A 168 0.52 -1.47 -3.90
C GLY A 168 1.85 -0.72 -4.08
N THR A 169 2.11 -0.24 -5.30
CA THR A 169 3.38 0.38 -5.70
C THR A 169 3.42 1.91 -5.55
N HIS A 170 2.31 2.53 -5.14
CA HIS A 170 2.12 3.99 -5.20
C HIS A 170 2.52 4.74 -3.92
N GLY A 171 3.02 4.05 -2.88
CA GLY A 171 3.47 4.70 -1.63
C GLY A 171 2.36 5.41 -0.85
N LEU A 172 1.11 4.96 -0.98
CA LEU A 172 -0.06 5.59 -0.36
C LEU A 172 -0.08 5.40 1.17
N LYS A 173 -0.63 6.37 1.91
CA LYS A 173 -0.72 6.26 3.39
C LYS A 173 -1.63 5.10 3.84
N TYR A 174 -2.70 4.83 3.10
CA TYR A 174 -3.61 3.70 3.32
C TYR A 174 -3.77 2.92 2.00
N PRO A 175 -4.22 1.65 2.04
CA PRO A 175 -4.48 0.83 0.84
C PRO A 175 -5.36 1.51 -0.23
N TRP A 176 -6.20 2.46 0.19
CA TRP A 176 -7.16 3.17 -0.66
C TRP A 176 -6.80 4.63 -0.93
N GLY A 177 -5.66 5.14 -0.46
CA GLY A 177 -5.25 6.52 -0.68
C GLY A 177 -4.69 7.21 0.57
N ASN A 178 -4.64 8.54 0.54
CA ASN A 178 -3.97 9.34 1.58
C ASN A 178 -4.90 9.83 2.70
N LYS A 179 -6.21 9.58 2.59
CA LYS A 179 -7.23 9.98 3.57
C LYS A 179 -7.88 8.76 4.21
N ILE A 180 -8.22 8.87 5.48
CA ILE A 180 -9.01 7.84 6.17
C ILE A 180 -10.43 7.84 5.62
N LEU A 181 -10.95 6.66 5.28
CA LEU A 181 -12.31 6.49 4.78
C LEU A 181 -13.09 5.59 5.76
N PRO A 182 -14.09 6.11 6.50
CA PRO A 182 -14.68 5.39 7.64
C PRO A 182 -15.33 4.04 7.36
N LYS A 183 -15.61 3.70 6.11
CA LYS A 183 -16.21 2.42 5.71
C LYS A 183 -15.21 1.42 5.10
N ARG A 184 -13.91 1.77 5.09
CA ARG A 184 -12.86 0.96 4.47
C ARG A 184 -11.96 0.22 5.47
N ALA A 185 -12.13 0.48 6.76
CA ALA A 185 -11.54 -0.32 7.83
C ALA A 185 -12.45 -0.33 9.05
N ASN A 186 -12.40 -1.41 9.83
CA ASN A 186 -13.03 -1.48 11.14
C ASN A 186 -12.15 -0.76 12.17
N HIS A 187 -12.21 0.56 12.20
CA HIS A 187 -11.41 1.45 13.04
C HIS A 187 -12.22 2.03 14.21
N ALA A 188 -13.36 1.40 14.55
CA ALA A 188 -14.25 1.91 15.59
C ALA A 188 -13.60 1.82 16.98
N GLY A 189 -13.10 2.95 17.47
CA GLY A 189 -12.54 3.15 18.80
C GLY A 189 -12.11 4.62 18.97
N LYS A 190 -12.17 5.17 20.19
CA LYS A 190 -11.52 6.46 20.53
C LYS A 190 -10.07 6.28 20.98
N ALA A 191 -9.62 5.04 21.09
CA ALA A 191 -8.25 4.66 21.36
C ALA A 191 -7.62 4.15 20.06
N ASP A 192 -6.32 4.38 19.92
CA ASP A 192 -5.45 3.49 19.16
C ASP A 192 -5.63 2.06 19.71
N GLY A 193 -5.66 1.08 18.79
CA GLY A 193 -5.89 -0.32 19.13
C GLY A 193 -4.93 -0.85 20.19
#